data_AF-A0A914KVB2-F1
#
_entry.id   AF-A0A914KVB2-F1
#
_cell.length_a   1.000
_cell.length_b   1.000
_cell.length_c   1.000
_cell.angle_alpha   90.00
_cell.angle_beta   90.00
_cell.angle_gamma   90.00
#
_symmetry.space_group_name_H-M   'P 1'
#
loop_
_entity.id
_entity.type
_entity.pdbx_description
1 polymer ?
#
loop_
_entity_poly.entity_id
_entity_poly.type
_entity_poly.pdbx_seq_one_letter_code
_entity_poly.pdbx_strand_id
1 'polypeptide(L)'
;MSTIPKYFGKFKGEDVLECQLISKTGVCIKILNYGAIIRDWQIPLLNGNKRCVVLGFDNIEDYIEYSPFFGAIVGRVANRIGGAKFVLEGKEYLLDKNEGLNHLHGGKTTFGKRFRGGKWISREFKC
;
A
#
# COMPACT_ATOMS: atom_id res chain seq x y z
N MET A 1 6.83 -21.84 -4.35
CA MET A 1 6.06 -20.66 -3.92
C MET A 1 4.63 -20.82 -4.43
N SER A 2 3.62 -20.79 -3.56
CA SER A 2 2.22 -20.77 -4.03
C SER A 2 1.85 -19.33 -4.35
N THR A 3 1.47 -19.06 -5.59
CA THR A 3 1.36 -17.70 -6.16
C THR A 3 -0.03 -17.37 -6.62
N ILE A 4 -1.01 -18.08 -6.10
CA ILE A 4 -2.41 -17.73 -6.28
C ILE A 4 -2.71 -16.67 -5.21
N PRO A 5 -3.01 -15.42 -5.61
CA PRO A 5 -3.43 -14.41 -4.67
C PRO A 5 -4.64 -14.93 -3.90
N LYS A 6 -4.62 -14.75 -2.58
CA LYS A 6 -5.72 -15.14 -1.72
C LYS A 6 -6.73 -14.00 -1.65
N TYR A 7 -8.02 -14.33 -1.69
CA TYR A 7 -9.06 -13.35 -1.39
C TYR A 7 -8.88 -12.79 0.02
N PHE A 8 -8.83 -11.47 0.13
CA PHE A 8 -8.67 -10.74 1.39
C PHE A 8 -9.96 -10.00 1.80
N GLY A 9 -10.72 -9.51 0.82
CA GLY A 9 -11.96 -8.78 1.06
C GLY A 9 -12.51 -8.19 -0.23
N LYS A 10 -13.53 -7.34 -0.13
CA LYS A 10 -14.12 -6.64 -1.27
C LYS A 10 -14.30 -5.17 -0.93
N PHE A 11 -13.89 -4.29 -1.83
CA PHE A 11 -14.08 -2.86 -1.66
C PHE A 11 -14.50 -2.22 -2.98
N LYS A 12 -15.56 -1.41 -2.93
CA LYS A 12 -16.15 -0.74 -4.11
C LYS A 12 -16.46 -1.67 -5.29
N GLY A 13 -16.88 -2.90 -4.98
CA GLY A 13 -17.22 -3.91 -5.99
C GLY A 13 -16.03 -4.68 -6.55
N GLU A 14 -14.79 -4.31 -6.21
CA GLU A 14 -13.57 -4.99 -6.63
C GLU A 14 -13.02 -5.91 -5.52
N ASP A 15 -12.50 -7.06 -5.91
CA ASP A 15 -11.88 -8.01 -4.98
C ASP A 15 -10.49 -7.50 -4.56
N VAL A 16 -10.29 -7.44 -3.24
CA VAL A 16 -9.00 -7.20 -2.63
C VAL A 16 -8.30 -8.55 -2.47
N LEU A 17 -7.13 -8.66 -3.07
CA LEU A 17 -6.33 -9.88 -3.11
C LEU A 17 -5.01 -9.65 -2.38
N GLU A 18 -4.60 -10.65 -1.61
CA GLU A 18 -3.31 -10.72 -0.92
C GLU A 18 -2.37 -11.65 -1.68
N CYS A 19 -1.16 -11.18 -1.95
CA CYS A 19 -0.06 -12.00 -2.44
C CYS A 19 1.06 -12.07 -1.41
N GLN A 20 1.80 -13.18 -1.41
CA GLN A 20 2.89 -13.43 -0.48
C GLN A 20 4.21 -13.54 -1.23
N LEU A 21 5.21 -12.78 -0.76
CA LEU A 21 6.60 -12.91 -1.16
C LEU A 21 7.35 -13.64 -0.05
N ILE A 22 7.91 -14.80 -0.35
CA ILE A 22 8.63 -15.63 0.63
C ILE A 22 10.08 -15.77 0.17
N SER A 23 11.02 -15.34 1.01
CA SER A 23 12.45 -15.50 0.74
C SER A 23 12.93 -16.92 1.09
N LYS A 24 14.12 -17.29 0.60
CA LYS A 24 14.80 -18.55 0.98
C LYS A 24 15.13 -18.62 2.48
N THR A 25 15.26 -17.48 3.15
CA THR A 25 15.52 -17.38 4.58
C THR A 25 14.24 -17.48 5.43
N GLY A 26 13.06 -17.59 4.80
CA GLY A 26 11.77 -17.71 5.49
C GLY A 26 11.09 -16.39 5.84
N VAL A 27 11.66 -15.25 5.44
CA VAL A 27 11.00 -13.93 5.52
C VAL A 27 9.78 -13.96 4.61
N CYS A 28 8.64 -13.51 5.13
CA CYS A 28 7.38 -13.45 4.38
C CYS A 28 6.82 -12.03 4.40
N ILE A 29 6.51 -11.48 3.22
CA ILE A 29 5.83 -10.19 3.08
C ILE A 29 4.49 -10.43 2.40
N LYS A 30 3.41 -9.91 2.98
CA LYS A 30 2.06 -9.97 2.41
C LYS A 30 1.67 -8.61 1.86
N ILE A 31 1.22 -8.58 0.61
CA ILE A 31 0.94 -7.36 -0.14
C ILE A 31 -0.47 -7.41 -0.72
N LEU A 32 -1.25 -6.34 -0.54
CA LEU A 32 -2.59 -6.20 -1.13
C LEU A 32 -2.54 -5.53 -2.50
N ASN A 33 -3.42 -5.92 -3.42
CA ASN A 33 -3.62 -5.19 -4.70
C ASN A 33 -4.25 -3.80 -4.54
N TYR A 34 -4.87 -3.53 -3.38
CA TYR A 34 -5.35 -2.21 -3.00
C TYR A 34 -4.22 -1.40 -2.37
N GLY A 35 -3.91 -0.24 -2.94
CA GLY A 35 -2.87 0.67 -2.44
C GLY A 35 -1.44 0.14 -2.52
N ALA A 36 -1.24 -1.08 -3.05
CA ALA A 36 0.00 -1.84 -2.93
C ALA A 36 0.48 -1.94 -1.47
N ILE A 37 -0.46 -2.17 -0.55
CA ILE A 37 -0.23 -2.14 0.89
C ILE A 37 0.65 -3.31 1.32
N ILE A 38 1.76 -3.04 2.01
CA ILE A 38 2.45 -4.05 2.83
C ILE A 38 1.62 -4.26 4.10
N ARG A 39 0.89 -5.38 4.13
CA ARG A 39 -0.07 -5.70 5.19
C ARG A 39 0.55 -6.50 6.34
N ASP A 40 1.59 -7.28 6.05
CA ASP A 40 2.31 -8.09 7.03
C ASP A 40 3.76 -8.29 6.55
N TRP A 41 4.71 -8.25 7.48
CA TRP A 41 6.13 -8.52 7.22
C TRP A 41 6.68 -9.34 8.36
N GLN A 42 6.83 -10.64 8.11
CA GLN A 42 7.21 -11.63 9.09
C GLN A 42 8.69 -11.98 8.99
N ILE A 43 9.42 -11.81 10.09
CA ILE A 43 10.83 -12.16 10.23
C ILE A 43 10.96 -13.44 11.08
N PRO A 44 11.61 -14.51 10.57
CA PRO A 44 11.96 -15.68 11.38
C PRO A 44 12.92 -15.33 12.51
N LEU A 45 12.67 -15.88 13.69
CA LEU A 45 13.49 -15.74 14.88
C LEU A 45 14.31 -17.01 15.10
N LEU A 46 15.36 -16.92 15.93
CA LEU A 46 16.24 -18.06 16.26
C LEU A 46 15.49 -19.23 16.91
N ASN A 47 14.38 -18.97 17.61
CA ASN A 47 13.54 -19.99 18.25
C ASN A 47 12.51 -20.64 17.28
N GLY A 48 12.60 -20.37 15.97
CA GLY A 48 11.68 -20.91 14.97
C GLY A 48 10.35 -20.15 14.83
N ASN A 49 10.04 -19.22 15.74
CA ASN A 49 8.86 -18.37 15.63
C ASN A 49 9.05 -17.27 14.58
N LYS A 50 7.95 -16.64 14.16
CA LYS A 50 7.97 -15.45 13.29
C LYS A 50 7.44 -14.25 14.04
N ARG A 51 7.99 -13.06 13.77
CA ARG A 51 7.51 -11.79 14.29
C ARG A 51 7.12 -10.86 13.16
N CYS A 52 5.90 -10.30 13.23
CA CYS A 52 5.51 -9.19 12.37
C CYS A 52 6.25 -7.92 12.80
N VAL A 53 6.83 -7.19 11.85
CA VAL A 53 7.60 -5.96 12.11
C VAL A 53 6.96 -4.70 11.54
N VAL A 54 5.73 -4.81 11.03
CA VAL A 54 4.94 -3.68 10.51
C VAL A 54 3.57 -3.64 11.18
N LEU A 55 2.96 -2.45 11.21
CA LEU A 55 1.56 -2.32 11.58
C LEU A 55 0.68 -2.68 10.39
N GLY A 56 -0.44 -3.34 10.66
CA GLY A 56 -1.42 -3.72 9.65
C GLY A 56 -2.72 -4.21 10.29
N PHE A 57 -3.73 -4.44 9.46
CA PHE A 57 -5.04 -4.92 9.89
C PHE A 57 -5.37 -6.28 9.26
N ASP A 58 -6.34 -6.97 9.87
CA ASP A 58 -6.77 -8.29 9.44
C ASP A 58 -7.83 -8.28 8.33
N ASN A 59 -8.47 -7.14 8.10
CA ASN A 59 -9.53 -6.95 7.10
C ASN A 59 -9.32 -5.63 6.33
N ILE A 60 -9.99 -5.46 5.19
CA ILE A 60 -9.82 -4.25 4.34
C ILE A 60 -10.55 -3.04 4.91
N GLU A 61 -11.67 -3.28 5.60
CA GLU A 61 -12.53 -2.27 6.20
C GLU A 61 -11.74 -1.38 7.18
N ASP A 62 -10.89 -1.99 8.01
CA ASP A 62 -10.06 -1.28 8.98
C ASP A 62 -9.02 -0.36 8.32
N TYR A 63 -8.48 -0.74 7.15
CA TYR A 63 -7.59 0.15 6.38
C TYR A 63 -8.33 1.38 5.86
N ILE A 64 -9.60 1.23 5.52
CA ILE A 64 -10.42 2.34 5.00
C ILE A 64 -10.81 3.29 6.14
N GLU A 65 -11.16 2.72 7.30
CA GLU A 65 -11.68 3.44 8.45
C GLU A 65 -10.58 4.10 9.28
N TYR A 66 -9.55 3.35 9.69
CA TYR A 66 -8.62 3.78 10.72
C TYR A 66 -7.29 4.32 10.19
N SER A 67 -6.72 3.69 9.16
CA SER A 67 -5.44 4.15 8.62
C SER A 67 -5.22 3.75 7.16
N PRO A 68 -5.60 4.62 6.21
CA PRO A 68 -5.46 4.33 4.78
C PRO A 68 -4.02 4.43 4.27
N PHE A 69 -3.05 4.73 5.13
CA PHE A 69 -1.64 4.89 4.76
C PHE A 69 -0.72 3.87 5.44
N PHE A 70 -1.23 2.97 6.29
CA PHE A 70 -0.41 1.87 6.81
C PHE A 70 0.04 0.98 5.66
N GLY A 71 1.36 0.92 5.45
CA GLY A 71 2.00 0.10 4.40
C GLY A 71 1.69 0.51 2.96
N ALA A 72 0.85 1.53 2.72
CA ALA A 72 0.40 1.92 1.39
C ALA A 72 1.44 2.74 0.62
N ILE A 73 1.46 2.62 -0.71
CA ILE A 73 2.25 3.51 -1.56
C ILE A 73 1.58 4.88 -1.60
N VAL A 74 2.30 5.91 -1.14
CA VAL A 74 1.86 7.30 -1.20
C VAL A 74 2.25 7.93 -2.54
N GLY A 75 1.33 8.68 -3.16
CA GLY A 75 1.64 9.50 -4.33
C GLY A 75 0.41 10.14 -4.97
N ARG A 76 0.57 11.02 -5.97
CA ARG A 76 1.79 11.29 -6.76
C ARG A 76 2.93 12.01 -6.03
N VAL A 77 2.61 12.87 -5.07
CA VAL A 77 3.61 13.55 -4.22
C VAL A 77 3.36 13.14 -2.78
N ALA A 78 4.40 12.63 -2.11
CA ALA A 78 4.32 12.31 -0.70
C ALA A 78 4.44 13.59 0.14
N ASN A 79 3.78 13.58 1.30
CA ASN A 79 3.70 14.70 2.22
C ASN A 79 2.97 15.93 1.62
N ARG A 80 3.26 17.13 2.13
CA ARG A 80 2.46 18.34 1.94
C ARG A 80 2.96 19.20 0.78
N ILE A 81 2.01 19.76 0.04
CA ILE A 81 2.20 20.93 -0.83
C ILE A 81 1.42 22.09 -0.21
N GLY A 82 2.16 23.13 0.18
CA GLY A 82 1.63 24.30 0.87
C GLY A 82 0.56 25.03 0.05
N GLY A 83 -0.54 25.41 0.69
CA GLY A 83 -1.64 26.13 0.03
C GLY A 83 -2.38 25.33 -1.05
N ALA A 84 -2.07 24.03 -1.18
CA ALA A 84 -2.57 23.12 -2.21
C ALA A 84 -2.39 23.67 -3.62
N LYS A 85 -1.25 24.29 -3.90
CA LYS A 85 -0.91 24.77 -5.23
C LYS A 85 0.59 24.81 -5.46
N PHE A 86 0.99 24.72 -6.72
CA PHE A 86 2.38 24.93 -7.14
C PHE A 86 2.42 25.50 -8.55
N VAL A 87 3.57 26.06 -8.92
CA VAL A 87 3.84 26.52 -10.29
C VAL A 87 4.88 25.60 -10.92
N LEU A 88 4.59 25.12 -12.12
CA LEU A 88 5.54 24.34 -12.93
C LEU A 88 5.54 24.93 -14.33
N GLU A 89 6.72 25.27 -14.83
CA GLU A 89 6.90 25.86 -16.17
C GLU A 89 6.02 27.10 -16.41
N GLY A 90 5.91 27.97 -15.39
CA GLY A 90 5.11 29.19 -15.45
C GLY A 90 3.59 28.99 -15.34
N LYS A 91 3.10 27.74 -15.29
CA LYS A 91 1.68 27.43 -15.10
C LYS A 91 1.37 27.11 -13.65
N GLU A 92 0.34 27.76 -13.09
CA GLU A 92 -0.18 27.42 -11.76
C GLU A 92 -1.08 26.18 -11.82
N TYR A 93 -0.86 25.26 -10.89
CA TYR A 93 -1.66 24.06 -10.69
C TYR A 93 -2.30 24.12 -9.31
N LEU A 94 -3.63 24.08 -9.31
CA LEU A 94 -4.42 23.95 -8.08
C LEU A 94 -4.67 22.47 -7.78
N LEU A 95 -4.53 22.12 -6.50
CA LEU A 95 -4.71 20.79 -5.97
C LEU A 95 -5.85 20.76 -4.95
N ASP A 96 -6.30 19.58 -4.60
CA ASP A 96 -7.28 19.43 -3.53
C ASP A 96 -6.65 19.73 -2.16
N LYS A 97 -7.34 20.57 -1.40
CA LYS A 97 -7.06 20.85 0.02
C LYS A 97 -7.65 19.74 0.87
N ASN A 98 -6.91 18.65 1.04
CA ASN A 98 -7.35 17.50 1.83
C ASN A 98 -6.78 17.49 3.26
N GLU A 99 -5.98 18.49 3.62
CA GLU A 99 -5.53 18.70 4.99
C GLU A 99 -5.43 20.21 5.28
N GLY A 100 -6.47 20.79 5.87
CA GLY A 100 -6.55 22.24 6.10
C GLY A 100 -6.41 23.03 4.79
N LEU A 101 -5.37 23.87 4.70
CA LEU A 101 -5.06 24.62 3.48
C LEU A 101 -4.08 23.89 2.54
N ASN A 102 -3.58 22.73 2.93
CA ASN A 102 -2.53 22.01 2.22
C ASN A 102 -3.08 20.83 1.43
N HIS A 103 -2.28 20.40 0.45
CA HIS A 103 -2.47 19.14 -0.24
C HIS A 103 -1.52 18.10 0.34
N LEU A 104 -2.05 17.02 0.89
CA LEU A 104 -1.30 15.97 1.58
C LEU A 104 -1.36 14.65 0.80
N HIS A 105 -0.22 13.98 0.66
CA HIS A 105 -0.12 12.59 0.22
C HIS A 105 -0.78 12.30 -1.14
N GLY A 106 -0.78 13.26 -2.07
CA GLY A 106 -1.38 13.10 -3.39
C GLY A 106 -2.90 13.25 -3.41
N GLY A 107 -3.49 13.70 -2.30
CA GLY A 107 -4.88 14.14 -2.24
C GLY A 107 -5.92 13.04 -2.12
N LYS A 108 -7.17 13.39 -2.40
CA LYS A 108 -8.35 12.49 -2.42
C LYS A 108 -8.17 11.29 -3.35
N THR A 109 -7.32 11.44 -4.36
CA THR A 109 -7.07 10.42 -5.38
C THR A 109 -5.66 9.82 -5.31
N THR A 110 -5.12 9.76 -4.09
CA THR A 110 -3.81 9.18 -3.80
C THR A 110 -3.68 7.74 -4.29
N PHE A 111 -2.44 7.37 -4.61
CA PHE A 111 -2.04 6.02 -4.96
C PHE A 111 -2.41 4.97 -3.92
N GLY A 112 -2.34 5.31 -2.63
CA GLY A 112 -2.61 4.38 -1.53
C GLY A 112 -4.08 3.97 -1.41
N LYS A 113 -4.99 4.67 -2.10
CA LYS A 113 -6.45 4.44 -2.05
C LYS A 113 -7.03 3.92 -3.35
N ARG A 114 -6.21 3.28 -4.19
CA ARG A 114 -6.60 2.81 -5.52
C ARG A 114 -6.19 1.35 -5.73
N PHE A 115 -7.01 0.62 -6.49
CA PHE A 115 -6.58 -0.63 -7.08
C PHE A 115 -5.49 -0.34 -8.11
N ARG A 116 -4.41 -1.11 -8.05
CA ARG A 116 -3.35 -1.06 -9.05
C ARG A 116 -3.63 -2.12 -10.10
N GLY A 117 -3.80 -1.70 -11.35
CA GLY A 117 -3.73 -2.61 -12.49
C GLY A 117 -2.34 -3.26 -12.54
N GLY A 118 -2.31 -4.57 -12.76
CA GLY A 118 -1.06 -5.33 -12.77
C GLY A 118 -1.30 -6.83 -12.85
N LYS A 119 -0.25 -7.58 -13.15
CA LYS A 119 -0.25 -9.04 -13.16
C LYS A 119 0.58 -9.53 -11.98
N TRP A 120 0.02 -10.44 -11.20
CA TRP A 120 0.81 -11.19 -10.23
C TRP A 120 1.77 -12.11 -10.97
N ILE A 121 3.06 -11.98 -10.71
CA ILE A 121 4.11 -12.77 -11.36
C ILE A 121 4.76 -13.66 -10.30
N SER A 122 4.71 -14.96 -10.54
CA SER A 122 5.51 -15.94 -9.80
C SER A 122 6.85 -16.10 -10.50
N ARG A 123 7.94 -15.77 -9.81
CA ARG A 123 9.28 -16.04 -10.32
C ARG A 123 10.24 -16.22 -9.15
N GLU A 124 11.13 -17.19 -9.26
CA GLU A 124 12.32 -17.22 -8.41
C GLU A 124 13.29 -16.16 -8.90
N PHE A 125 13.63 -15.22 -8.01
CA PHE A 125 14.67 -14.24 -8.26
C PHE A 125 15.99 -14.78 -7.69
N LYS A 126 17.03 -14.83 -8.52
CA LYS A 126 18.41 -14.95 -8.05
C LYS A 126 18.88 -13.52 -7.76
N CYS A 127 19.06 -13.20 -6.48
CA CYS A 127 19.90 -12.08 -6.07
C CYS A 127 21.36 -12.39 -6.38
#